data_AF-A0A7V4KEI6-F1
#
_entry.id   AF-A0A7V4KEI6-F1
#
_cell.length_a   1.000
_cell.length_b   1.000
_cell.length_c   1.000
_cell.angle_alpha   90.00
_cell.angle_beta   90.00
_cell.angle_gamma   90.00
#
_symmetry.space_group_name_H-M   'P 1'
#
loop_
_entity.id
_entity.type
_entity.pdbx_description
1 polymer ?
#
loop_
_entity_poly.entity_id
_entity_poly.type
_entity_poly.pdbx_seq_one_letter_code
_entity_poly.pdbx_strand_id
1 'polypeptide(L)'
;MKILHLMKDKLDGNLKLLLAELLTNSGSHLDTTVENISRKYQLRRDETESFIRKLQKRGLAFISQGRFCLTPKGMVFVLTLIERGSYHE
;
A
#
# COMPACT_ATOMS: atom_id res chain seq x y z
N MET A 1 22.26 -3.64 -21.25
CA MET A 1 21.28 -3.45 -20.15
C MET A 1 19.97 -2.88 -20.70
N LYS A 2 19.00 -3.69 -21.15
CA LYS A 2 17.72 -3.14 -21.68
C LYS A 2 16.53 -4.11 -21.50
N ILE A 3 16.27 -4.54 -20.26
CA ILE A 3 15.00 -5.20 -19.86
C ILE A 3 14.43 -4.59 -18.54
N LEU A 4 15.19 -3.74 -17.84
CA LEU A 4 14.86 -3.25 -16.49
C LEU A 4 13.93 -2.03 -16.42
N HIS A 5 13.50 -1.43 -17.53
CA HIS A 5 12.70 -0.19 -17.51
C HIS A 5 11.18 -0.40 -17.66
N LEU A 6 10.67 -1.52 -18.17
CA LEU A 6 9.22 -1.64 -18.44
C LEU A 6 8.37 -2.19 -17.28
N MET A 7 8.97 -2.80 -16.25
CA MET A 7 8.22 -3.27 -15.06
C MET A 7 8.33 -2.34 -13.85
N LYS A 8 9.15 -1.29 -13.92
CA LYS A 8 9.36 -0.36 -12.81
C LYS A 8 8.33 0.77 -12.82
N ASP A 9 8.04 1.33 -14.00
CA ASP A 9 7.14 2.49 -14.14
C ASP A 9 5.65 2.15 -13.97
N LYS A 10 5.22 0.94 -14.35
CA LYS A 10 3.83 0.47 -14.09
C LYS A 10 3.60 0.04 -12.64
N LEU A 11 4.65 -0.33 -11.91
CA LEU A 11 4.53 -0.69 -10.49
C LEU A 11 4.37 0.56 -9.62
N ASP A 12 5.02 1.67 -9.96
CA ASP A 12 5.03 2.89 -9.15
C ASP A 12 3.67 3.60 -9.08
N GLY A 13 2.90 3.62 -10.18
CA GLY A 13 1.54 4.20 -10.18
C GLY A 13 0.55 3.40 -9.34
N ASN A 14 0.53 2.08 -9.52
CA ASN A 14 -0.34 1.18 -8.77
C ASN A 14 0.03 1.12 -7.28
N LEU A 15 1.32 1.22 -6.96
CA LEU A 15 1.80 1.24 -5.57
C LEU A 15 1.35 2.51 -4.83
N LYS A 16 1.44 3.69 -5.45
CA LYS A 16 0.97 4.95 -4.84
C LYS A 16 -0.53 4.91 -4.55
N LEU A 17 -1.32 4.45 -5.52
CA LEU A 17 -2.77 4.29 -5.35
C LEU A 17 -3.09 3.29 -4.24
N LEU A 18 -2.38 2.16 -4.19
CA LEU A 18 -2.56 1.14 -3.15
C LEU A 18 -2.16 1.65 -1.75
N LEU A 19 -1.12 2.48 -1.66
CA LEU A 19 -0.72 3.14 -0.41
C LEU A 19 -1.74 4.19 0.04
N ALA A 20 -2.31 4.97 -0.89
CA ALA A 20 -3.40 5.90 -0.59
C ALA A 20 -4.64 5.14 -0.07
N GLU A 21 -4.97 4.00 -0.68
CA GLU A 21 -6.07 3.14 -0.21
C GLU A 21 -5.81 2.56 1.19
N LEU A 22 -4.57 2.24 1.53
CA LEU A 22 -4.22 1.83 2.90
C LEU A 22 -4.33 2.98 3.89
N LEU A 23 -4.06 4.23 3.46
CA LEU A 23 -4.29 5.41 4.29
C LEU A 23 -5.77 5.58 4.61
N THR A 24 -6.66 5.46 3.62
CA THR A 24 -8.11 5.60 3.79
C THR A 24 -8.72 4.46 4.61
N ASN A 25 -8.15 3.26 4.53
CA ASN A 25 -8.62 2.08 5.28
C ASN A 25 -7.93 1.90 6.64
N SER A 26 -7.10 2.85 7.10
CA SER A 26 -6.47 2.78 8.42
C SER A 26 -7.54 2.85 9.52
N GLY A 27 -7.57 1.85 10.41
CA GLY A 27 -8.59 1.67 11.45
C GLY A 27 -9.73 0.72 11.07
N SER A 28 -9.81 0.30 9.80
CA SER A 28 -10.77 -0.68 9.31
C SER A 28 -10.36 -2.12 9.66
N HIS A 29 -11.34 -3.04 9.61
CA HIS A 29 -11.07 -4.47 9.74
C HIS A 29 -10.15 -4.95 8.62
N LEU A 30 -9.12 -5.71 9.00
CA LEU A 30 -8.07 -6.21 8.10
C LEU A 30 -8.67 -6.98 6.91
N ASP A 31 -9.64 -7.85 7.16
CA ASP A 31 -10.29 -8.62 6.09
C ASP A 31 -10.99 -7.72 5.07
N THR A 32 -11.67 -6.68 5.55
CA THR A 32 -12.31 -5.68 4.69
C THR A 32 -11.27 -4.87 3.91
N THR A 33 -10.18 -4.44 4.56
CA THR A 33 -9.08 -3.74 3.89
C THR A 33 -8.45 -4.59 2.80
N VAL A 34 -8.19 -5.86 3.08
CA VAL A 34 -7.64 -6.82 2.13
C VAL A 34 -8.61 -7.03 0.98
N GLU A 35 -9.89 -7.33 1.25
CA GLU A 35 -10.89 -7.55 0.20
C GLU A 35 -11.06 -6.32 -0.71
N ASN A 36 -11.15 -5.12 -0.11
CA ASN A 36 -11.30 -3.87 -0.86
C ASN A 36 -10.11 -3.62 -1.79
N ILE A 37 -8.88 -3.78 -1.29
CA ILE A 37 -7.67 -3.57 -2.08
C ILE A 37 -7.53 -4.66 -3.16
N SER A 38 -7.74 -5.92 -2.82
CA SER A 38 -7.69 -7.03 -3.78
C SER A 38 -8.69 -6.83 -4.91
N ARG A 39 -9.94 -6.47 -4.60
CA ARG A 39 -10.97 -6.20 -5.62
C ARG A 39 -10.63 -4.99 -6.48
N LYS A 40 -10.25 -3.87 -5.85
CA LYS A 40 -10.01 -2.59 -6.55
C LYS A 40 -8.82 -2.65 -7.50
N TYR A 41 -7.75 -3.33 -7.11
CA TYR A 41 -6.52 -3.44 -7.91
C TYR A 41 -6.39 -4.77 -8.65
N GLN A 42 -7.44 -5.60 -8.62
CA GLN A 42 -7.45 -6.95 -9.22
C GLN A 42 -6.24 -7.80 -8.77
N LEU A 43 -5.84 -7.64 -7.51
CA LEU A 43 -4.73 -8.38 -6.90
C LEU A 43 -5.26 -9.65 -6.26
N ARG A 44 -4.43 -10.68 -6.21
CA ARG A 44 -4.76 -11.85 -5.42
C ARG A 44 -4.69 -11.52 -3.92
N ARG A 45 -5.55 -12.14 -3.13
CA ARG A 45 -5.66 -11.88 -1.68
C ARG A 45 -4.32 -12.08 -0.96
N ASP A 46 -3.59 -13.14 -1.32
CA ASP A 46 -2.26 -13.47 -0.80
C ASP A 46 -1.22 -12.38 -1.10
N GLU A 47 -1.30 -11.74 -2.27
CA GLU A 47 -0.42 -10.63 -2.65
C GLU A 47 -0.70 -9.39 -1.80
N THR A 48 -1.98 -9.06 -1.58
CA THR A 48 -2.40 -7.95 -0.70
C THR A 48 -1.97 -8.19 0.75
N GLU A 49 -2.18 -9.39 1.29
CA GLU A 49 -1.73 -9.74 2.64
C GLU A 49 -0.21 -9.73 2.76
N SER A 50 0.52 -10.23 1.75
CA SER A 50 1.98 -10.17 1.69
C SER A 50 2.48 -8.72 1.71
N PHE A 51 1.79 -7.83 1.02
CA PHE A 51 2.09 -6.40 1.05
C PHE A 51 1.90 -5.79 2.44
N ILE A 52 0.77 -6.05 3.10
CA ILE A 52 0.51 -5.58 4.47
C ILE A 52 1.57 -6.12 5.44
N ARG A 53 1.92 -7.41 5.34
CA ARG A 53 3.00 -8.00 6.15
C ARG A 53 4.36 -7.32 5.92
N LYS A 54 4.68 -6.89 4.71
CA LYS A 54 5.91 -6.12 4.43
C LYS A 54 5.88 -4.76 5.12
N LEU A 55 4.74 -4.08 5.17
CA LEU A 55 4.58 -2.82 5.90
C LEU A 55 4.78 -3.02 7.41
N GLN A 56 4.24 -4.10 7.97
CA GLN A 56 4.45 -4.46 9.38
C GLN A 56 5.93 -4.70 9.70
N LYS A 57 6.62 -5.51 8.88
CA LYS A 57 8.06 -5.78 9.05
C LYS A 57 8.93 -4.52 9.00
N ARG A 58 8.48 -3.48 8.28
CA ARG A 58 9.17 -2.19 8.19
C ARG A 58 8.79 -1.20 9.30
N GLY A 59 7.92 -1.60 10.22
CA GLY A 59 7.39 -0.75 11.28
C GLY A 59 6.52 0.39 10.73
N LEU A 60 5.89 0.20 9.57
CA LEU A 60 5.03 1.20 8.93
C LEU A 60 3.55 0.95 9.26
N ALA A 61 3.17 -0.29 9.54
CA ALA A 61 1.81 -0.65 9.93
C ALA A 61 1.81 -1.63 11.10
N PHE A 62 0.67 -1.77 11.77
CA PHE A 62 0.42 -2.79 12.76
C PHE A 62 -1.03 -3.28 12.63
N ILE A 63 -1.31 -4.45 13.22
CA ILE A 63 -2.65 -5.00 13.30
C ILE A 63 -3.00 -5.09 14.77
N SER A 64 -4.13 -4.50 15.17
CA SER A 64 -4.63 -4.55 16.54
C SER A 64 -6.11 -4.91 16.53
N GLN A 65 -6.50 -5.93 17.29
CA GLN A 65 -7.89 -6.40 17.37
C GLN A 65 -8.53 -6.67 15.99
N GLY A 66 -7.75 -7.23 15.06
CA GLY A 66 -8.21 -7.51 13.69
C GLY A 66 -8.35 -6.27 12.81
N ARG A 67 -7.89 -5.09 13.24
CA ARG A 67 -7.89 -3.85 12.46
C ARG A 67 -6.51 -3.51 11.94
N PHE A 68 -6.43 -3.10 10.69
CA PHE A 68 -5.20 -2.59 10.08
C PHE A 68 -5.00 -1.13 10.45
N CYS A 69 -3.83 -0.76 10.98
CA CYS A 69 -3.51 0.62 11.31
C CYS A 69 -2.13 0.99 10.77
N LEU A 70 -2.02 2.18 10.19
CA LEU A 70 -0.71 2.78 9.92
C LEU A 70 -0.11 3.34 11.21
N THR A 71 1.20 3.17 11.37
CA THR A 71 1.97 3.92 12.37
C THR A 71 2.14 5.37 11.93
N PRO A 72 2.51 6.31 12.81
CA PRO A 72 2.88 7.66 12.40
C PRO A 72 3.97 7.68 11.31
N LYS A 73 4.97 6.80 11.42
CA LYS A 73 6.02 6.62 10.41
C LYS A 73 5.45 6.12 9.07
N GLY A 74 4.49 5.20 9.12
CA GLY A 74 3.77 4.69 7.94
C GLY A 74 2.94 5.76 7.25
N MET A 75 2.21 6.57 8.02
CA MET A 75 1.44 7.70 7.50
C MET A 75 2.35 8.70 6.78
N VAL A 76 3.44 9.14 7.43
CA VAL A 76 4.41 10.06 6.81
C VAL A 76 5.03 9.44 5.55
N PHE A 77 5.40 8.16 5.59
CA PHE A 77 5.94 7.45 4.43
C PHE A 77 4.96 7.42 3.24
N VAL A 78 3.69 7.09 3.51
CA VAL A 78 2.63 7.07 2.50
C VAL A 78 2.40 8.48 1.94
N LEU A 79 2.24 9.48 2.80
CA LEU A 79 2.03 10.88 2.40
C LEU A 79 3.20 11.39 1.56
N THR A 80 4.45 11.12 1.99
CA THR A 80 5.65 11.51 1.24
C THR A 80 5.69 10.87 -0.15
N LEU A 81 5.25 9.61 -0.30
CA LEU A 81 5.20 8.93 -1.59
C LEU A 81 4.08 9.44 -2.50
N ILE A 82 2.95 9.88 -1.91
CA ILE A 82 1.87 10.54 -2.63
C ILE A 82 2.33 11.93 -3.11
N GLU A 83 2.90 12.74 -2.21
CA GLU A 83 3.37 14.10 -2.50
C GLU A 83 4.52 14.11 -3.52
N ARG A 84 5.54 13.27 -3.33
CA ARG A 84 6.62 13.11 -4.32
C ARG A 84 6.17 12.44 -5.62
N GLY A 85 4.95 11.89 -5.63
CA GLY A 85 4.31 11.32 -6.79
C GLY A 85 3.44 12.28 -7.60
N SER A 86 3.22 13.51 -7.09
CA SER A 86 2.54 14.61 -7.77
C SER A 86 3.56 15.65 -8.25
N TYR A 87 4.43 15.25 -9.18
CA TYR A 87 5.12 16.19 -10.07
C TYR A 87 5.33 15.51 -11.43
N HIS A 88 4.94 16.24 -12.49
CA HIS A 88 4.72 15.87 -13.91
C HIS A 88 3.30 15.32 -14.20
N GLU A 89 2.40 15.96 -14.96
CA GLU A 89 2.51 16.90 -16.10
C GLU A 89 3.65 16.61 -17.11
#